data_AF-A0A7K8YBF2-F1
#
_entry.id   AF-A0A7K8YBF2-F1
#
_cell.length_a   1.000
_cell.length_b   1.000
_cell.length_c   1.000
_cell.angle_alpha   90.00
_cell.angle_beta   90.00
_cell.angle_gamma   90.00
#
_symmetry.space_group_name_H-M   'P 1'
#
loop_
_entity.id
_entity.type
_entity.pdbx_description
1 polymer ?
#
loop_
_entity_poly.entity_id
_entity_poly.type
_entity_poly.pdbx_seq_one_letter_code
_entity_poly.pdbx_strand_id
1 'polypeptide(L)' 'LPVQSAITHPRPGAAVPPGELTVKGYAWSGGGRRVVRVDVSLDGGNTWRAAELAQGERVAPGRAWAWVWWELRAPVE' A
#
# COMPACT_ATOMS: atom_id res chain seq x y z
N LEU A 1 -15.24 11.23 4.22
CA LEU A 1 -13.77 11.24 4.14
C LEU A 1 -13.31 10.59 2.82
N PRO A 2 -12.29 11.16 2.16
CA PRO A 2 -11.74 10.66 0.89
C PRO A 2 -10.89 9.39 1.09
N VAL A 3 -10.36 8.84 -0.02
CA VAL A 3 -9.36 7.77 0.01
C VAL A 3 -8.02 8.32 0.51
N GLN A 4 -7.28 7.52 1.26
CA GLN A 4 -5.96 7.86 1.78
C GLN A 4 -5.05 6.63 1.84
N SER A 5 -3.73 6.84 1.72
CA SER A 5 -2.70 5.85 1.96
C SER A 5 -1.42 6.48 2.51
N ALA A 6 -0.55 5.67 3.12
CA ALA A 6 0.78 6.10 3.52
C ALA A 6 1.76 4.93 3.56
N ILE A 7 3.03 5.21 3.23
CA ILE A 7 4.15 4.28 3.39
C ILE A 7 4.57 4.29 4.86
N THR A 8 4.70 3.11 5.46
CA THR A 8 5.19 2.93 6.83
C THR A 8 6.60 2.33 6.88
N HIS A 9 7.04 1.70 5.78
CA HIS A 9 8.38 1.16 5.62
C HIS A 9 8.80 1.15 4.12
N PRO A 10 10.03 1.59 3.78
CA PRO A 10 11.05 2.16 4.66
C PRO A 10 10.69 3.57 5.17
N ARG A 11 11.41 4.06 6.19
CA ARG A 11 11.26 5.44 6.68
C ARG A 11 11.99 6.42 5.75
N PRO A 12 11.57 7.70 5.67
CA PRO A 12 12.31 8.71 4.95
C PRO A 12 13.78 8.77 5.39
N GLY A 13 14.70 8.80 4.42
CA GLY A 13 16.15 8.86 4.67
C GLY A 13 16.81 7.53 5.08
N ALA A 14 16.06 6.42 5.13
CA ALA A 14 16.66 5.12 5.41
C ALA A 14 17.58 4.66 4.26
N ALA A 15 18.79 4.19 4.61
CA ALA A 15 19.61 3.42 3.70
C ALA A 15 19.07 1.98 3.66
N VAL A 16 18.76 1.48 2.46
CA VAL A 16 18.30 0.11 2.24
C VAL A 16 19.41 -0.69 1.54
N PRO A 17 19.64 -1.96 1.89
CA PRO A 17 20.61 -2.78 1.19
C PRO A 17 20.13 -3.03 -0.26
N PRO A 18 21.07 -3.23 -1.20
CA PRO A 18 20.73 -3.69 -2.56
C PRO A 18 20.11 -5.08 -2.50
N GLY A 19 19.26 -5.41 -3.49
CA GLY A 19 18.55 -6.67 -3.55
C GLY A 19 17.04 -6.48 -3.49
N GLU A 20 16.34 -7.23 -2.62
CA GLU A 20 14.88 -7.14 -2.49
C GLU A 20 14.48 -6.18 -1.35
N LEU A 21 13.73 -5.15 -1.70
CA LEU A 21 13.05 -4.27 -0.74
C LEU A 21 11.57 -4.65 -0.63
N THR A 22 11.09 -4.84 0.59
CA THR A 22 9.65 -4.90 0.86
C THR A 22 9.16 -3.54 1.31
N VAL A 23 8.41 -2.82 0.46
CA VAL A 23 7.72 -1.58 0.84
C VAL A 23 6.38 -1.93 1.48
N LYS A 24 6.03 -1.29 2.59
CA LYS A 24 4.78 -1.54 3.33
C LYS A 24 4.04 -0.25 3.64
N GLY A 25 2.73 -0.36 3.79
CA GLY A 25 1.91 0.74 4.23
C GLY A 25 0.47 0.35 4.51
N TYR A 26 -0.36 1.36 4.77
CA TYR A 26 -1.80 1.19 4.90
C TYR A 26 -2.54 2.03 3.86
N ALA A 27 -3.78 1.65 3.59
CA ALA A 27 -4.73 2.43 2.79
C ALA A 27 -6.14 2.31 3.36
N TRP A 28 -6.97 3.33 3.13
CA TRP A 28 -8.34 3.38 3.63
C TRP A 28 -9.21 4.32 2.81
N SER A 29 -10.53 4.13 2.82
CA SER A 29 -11.50 5.07 2.24
C SER A 29 -12.73 5.21 3.14
N GLY A 30 -13.25 6.43 3.27
CA GLY A 30 -14.46 6.69 4.05
C GLY A 30 -15.73 6.09 3.45
N GLY A 31 -16.81 6.07 4.24
CA GLY A 31 -18.13 5.63 3.78
C GLY A 31 -18.23 4.13 3.47
N GLY A 32 -17.33 3.32 4.02
CA GLY A 32 -17.38 1.85 3.92
C GLY A 32 -16.97 1.33 2.55
N ARG A 33 -16.33 2.19 1.74
CA ARG A 33 -15.79 1.83 0.42
C ARG A 33 -14.48 1.07 0.59
N ARG A 34 -14.38 -0.06 -0.11
CA ARG A 34 -13.20 -0.91 -0.08
C ARG A 34 -12.08 -0.30 -0.93
N VAL A 35 -10.84 -0.36 -0.43
CA VAL A 35 -9.65 -0.14 -1.26
C VAL A 35 -9.46 -1.35 -2.17
N VAL A 36 -9.52 -1.14 -3.48
CA VAL A 36 -9.44 -2.22 -4.49
C VAL A 36 -8.06 -2.38 -5.10
N ARG A 37 -7.21 -1.34 -4.99
CA ARG A 37 -5.82 -1.34 -5.47
C ARG A 37 -5.01 -0.29 -4.73
N VAL A 38 -3.73 -0.57 -4.54
CA VAL A 38 -2.69 0.40 -4.18
C VAL A 38 -1.58 0.25 -5.21
N ASP A 39 -1.23 1.35 -5.89
CA ASP A 39 -0.14 1.40 -6.85
C ASP A 39 1.05 2.13 -6.19
N VAL A 40 2.24 1.55 -6.29
CA VAL A 40 3.47 2.08 -5.67
C VAL A 40 4.51 2.33 -6.75
N SER A 41 5.20 3.46 -6.63
CA SER A 41 6.30 3.86 -7.51
C SER A 41 7.61 3.94 -6.73
N LEU A 42 8.71 3.55 -7.38
CA LEU A 42 10.08 3.64 -6.87
C LEU A 42 10.93 4.68 -7.61
N ASP A 43 10.35 5.36 -8.61
CA ASP A 43 11.04 6.26 -9.53
C ASP A 43 10.41 7.66 -9.56
N GLY A 44 9.76 8.06 -8.46
CA GLY A 44 9.14 9.38 -8.33
C GLY A 44 7.80 9.53 -9.05
N GLY A 45 7.15 8.42 -9.41
CA GLY A 45 5.81 8.39 -10.03
C GLY A 45 5.81 8.17 -11.54
N ASN A 46 6.94 7.81 -12.15
CA ASN A 46 7.04 7.56 -13.58
C ASN A 46 6.51 6.17 -13.97
N THR A 47 6.84 5.15 -13.17
CA THR A 47 6.31 3.79 -13.30
C THR A 47 5.68 3.30 -12.01
N TRP A 48 4.72 2.38 -12.15
CA TRP A 48 3.86 1.93 -11.06
C TRP A 48 3.76 0.41 -11.02
N ARG A 49 3.73 -0.15 -9.82
CA ARG A 49 3.51 -1.57 -9.56
C ARG A 49 2.37 -1.73 -8.58
N ALA A 50 1.47 -2.68 -8.85
CA ALA A 50 0.38 -2.99 -7.93
C ALA A 50 0.92 -3.69 -6.69
N ALA A 51 0.58 -3.18 -5.51
CA ALA A 51 0.89 -3.82 -4.23
C ALA A 51 -0.11 -4.93 -3.90
N GLU A 52 0.34 -5.91 -3.14
CA GLU A 52 -0.51 -6.94 -2.55
C GLU A 52 -1.28 -6.33 -1.37
N LEU A 53 -2.61 -6.44 -1.41
CA LEU A 53 -3.46 -6.05 -0.28
C LEU A 53 -3.62 -7.24 0.65
N ALA A 54 -3.36 -7.03 1.95
CA ALA A 54 -3.60 -8.05 2.96
C ALA A 54 -5.06 -8.51 2.90
N GLN A 55 -5.26 -9.82 2.81
CA GLN A 55 -6.60 -10.40 2.80
C GLN A 55 -7.21 -10.28 4.19
N GLY A 56 -8.05 -9.26 4.39
CA GLY A 56 -8.95 -9.16 5.52
C GLY A 56 -10.19 -10.03 5.35
N GLU A 57 -11.04 -10.07 6.38
CA GLU A 57 -12.34 -10.75 6.31
C GLU A 57 -13.16 -10.29 5.09
N ARG A 58 -13.99 -11.19 4.55
CA ARG A 58 -14.96 -10.84 3.50
C ARG A 58 -16.01 -9.89 4.05
N VAL A 59 -15.72 -8.60 3.96
CA VAL A 59 -16.66 -7.54 4.34
C VAL A 59 -17.69 -7.30 3.24
N ALA A 60 -18.97 -7.25 3.62
CA ALA A 60 -20.08 -6.91 2.74
C ALA A 60 -19.87 -5.52 2.08
N PRO A 61 -20.42 -5.30 0.87
CA PRO A 61 -20.36 -4.00 0.20
C PRO A 61 -20.85 -2.87 1.11
N GLY A 62 -20.14 -1.74 1.10
CA GLY A 62 -20.48 -0.56 1.91
C GLY A 62 -20.14 -0.69 3.40
N ARG A 63 -19.39 -1.71 3.81
CA ARG A 63 -19.01 -1.92 5.23
C ARG A 63 -17.50 -2.00 5.48
N ALA A 64 -16.66 -1.66 4.50
CA ALA A 64 -15.20 -1.68 4.65
C ALA A 64 -14.72 -0.49 5.50
N TRP A 65 -14.95 -0.55 6.81
CA TRP A 65 -14.63 0.54 7.74
C TRP A 65 -13.17 0.55 8.21
N ALA A 66 -12.54 -0.63 8.26
CA ALA A 66 -11.15 -0.79 8.62
C ALA A 66 -10.21 -0.39 7.48
N TRP A 67 -8.99 0.02 7.83
CA TRP A 67 -7.91 0.13 6.86
C TRP A 67 -7.52 -1.23 6.31
N VAL A 68 -6.76 -1.23 5.21
CA VAL A 68 -6.08 -2.41 4.69
C VAL A 68 -4.58 -2.19 4.76
N TRP A 69 -3.84 -3.22 5.13
CA TRP A 69 -2.39 -3.26 4.96
C TRP A 69 -2.07 -3.61 3.51
N TRP A 70 -0.99 -3.05 2.99
CA TRP A 70 -0.46 -3.41 1.68
C TRP A 70 1.06 -3.59 1.75
N GLU A 71 1.58 -4.47 0.89
CA GLU A 71 3.00 -4.66 0.69
C GLU A 71 3.38 -4.82 -0.79
N LEU A 72 4.56 -4.33 -1.16
CA LEU A 72 5.17 -4.55 -2.47
C LEU A 72 6.60 -5.04 -2.27
N ARG A 73 6.92 -6.19 -2.85
CA ARG A 73 8.31 -6.66 -2.98
C ARG A 73 8.86 -6.20 -4.32
N ALA A 74 10.00 -5.52 -4.30
CA ALA A 74 10.62 -4.99 -5.50
C ALA A 74 12.15 -5.02 -5.40
N PRO A 75 12.84 -5.30 -6.52
CA PRO A 75 14.29 -5.18 -6.56
C PRO A 75 14.69 -3.69 -6.47
N VAL A 76 15.75 -3.42 -5.72
CA VAL A 76 16.44 -2.13 -5.61
C VAL A 76 17.94 -2.33 -5.80
N GLU A 77 18.58 -1.40 -6.50
CA GLU A 77 20.02 -1.40 -6.80
C GLU A 77 20.82 -0.59 -5.78
#